data_AF-A0A2R6J911-F1
#
_entry.id   AF-A0A2R6J911-F1
#
_cell.length_a   1.000
_cell.length_b   1.000
_cell.length_c   1.000
_cell.angle_alpha   90.00
_cell.angle_beta   90.00
_cell.angle_gamma   90.00
#
_symmetry.space_group_name_H-M   'P 1'
#
loop_
_entity.id
_entity.type
_entity.pdbx_description
1 polymer ?
#
loop_
_entity_poly.entity_id
_entity_poly.type
_entity_poly.pdbx_seq_one_letter_code
_entity_poly.pdbx_strand_id
1 'polypeptide(L)'
;MRTTEDECCDALRRAADRLGESPTKAAYEDLGLMPASATIIRVMDGWNAAKTAAGLETYASTGPRVGPKPDDVTLPEDATWASLSVDQRWHYRNVDWNTERTLDRRADLRAWAHEHKRANGGCVSCDEDDPACLDFHHTDADRKEMTVSSMISYGYSKERLLGEIEKCNILCANCHRKRHHTTPGRPRREVSNKDK
;
A
#
# COMPACT_ATOMS: atom_id res chain seq x y z
N MET A 1 -3.16 -36.97 -25.13
CA MET A 1 -3.74 -38.08 -24.34
C MET A 1 -4.37 -37.49 -23.09
N ARG A 2 -5.57 -37.94 -22.71
CA ARG A 2 -6.14 -37.61 -21.40
C ARG A 2 -5.57 -38.61 -20.41
N THR A 3 -5.01 -38.12 -19.30
CA THR A 3 -4.53 -38.96 -18.21
C THR A 3 -5.68 -39.76 -17.61
N THR A 4 -5.48 -41.05 -17.35
CA THR A 4 -6.48 -41.93 -16.74
C THR A 4 -6.37 -41.96 -15.21
N GLU A 5 -7.41 -42.46 -14.54
CA GLU A 5 -7.38 -42.67 -13.08
C GLU A 5 -6.29 -43.68 -12.67
N ASP A 6 -6.13 -44.76 -13.44
CA ASP A 6 -5.09 -45.78 -13.21
C ASP A 6 -3.68 -45.19 -13.29
N GLU A 7 -3.41 -44.34 -14.30
CA GLU A 7 -2.13 -43.64 -14.43
C GLU A 7 -1.83 -42.73 -13.22
N CYS A 8 -2.87 -42.11 -12.64
CA CYS A 8 -2.75 -41.30 -11.43
C CYS A 8 -2.42 -42.18 -10.21
N CYS A 9 -3.13 -43.29 -10.03
CA CYS A 9 -2.89 -44.25 -8.95
C CYS A 9 -1.48 -44.84 -9.01
N ASP A 10 -1.02 -45.26 -10.19
CA ASP A 10 0.30 -45.85 -10.39
C ASP A 10 1.43 -44.84 -10.17
N ALA A 11 1.21 -43.57 -10.49
CA ALA A 11 2.18 -42.54 -10.17
C ALA A 11 2.27 -42.28 -8.65
N LEU A 12 1.15 -42.32 -7.93
CA LEU A 12 1.14 -42.20 -6.47
C LEU A 12 1.82 -43.39 -5.78
N ARG A 13 1.58 -44.62 -6.24
CA ARG A 13 2.27 -45.82 -5.71
C ARG A 13 3.78 -45.74 -5.94
N ARG A 14 4.20 -45.37 -7.16
CA ARG A 14 5.63 -45.14 -7.46
C ARG A 14 6.26 -44.06 -6.58
N ALA A 15 5.51 -43.00 -6.27
CA ALA A 15 5.97 -41.98 -5.33
C ALA A 15 6.12 -42.53 -3.91
N ALA A 16 5.15 -43.32 -3.45
CA ALA A 16 5.21 -43.96 -2.14
C ALA A 16 6.39 -44.93 -2.01
N ASP A 17 6.64 -45.76 -3.03
CA ASP A 17 7.77 -46.68 -3.07
C ASP A 17 9.12 -45.96 -2.97
N ARG A 18 9.24 -44.79 -3.61
CA ARG A 18 10.46 -43.98 -3.58
C ARG A 18 10.69 -43.29 -2.23
N LEU A 19 9.61 -42.88 -1.56
CA LEU A 19 9.68 -42.16 -0.28
C LEU A 19 9.71 -43.13 0.92
N GLY A 20 9.27 -44.37 0.73
CA GLY A 20 9.06 -45.34 1.81
C GLY A 20 7.83 -45.04 2.67
N GLU A 21 7.03 -44.04 2.30
CA GLU A 21 5.84 -43.60 3.01
C GLU A 21 4.80 -43.02 2.05
N SER A 22 3.58 -42.81 2.54
CA SER A 22 2.51 -42.22 1.74
C SER A 22 2.82 -40.77 1.37
N PRO A 23 2.85 -40.37 0.08
CA PRO A 23 3.33 -39.05 -0.33
C PRO A 23 2.42 -37.92 0.15
N THR A 24 3.03 -36.82 0.59
CA THR A 24 2.38 -35.50 0.61
C THR A 24 2.33 -34.92 -0.79
N LYS A 25 1.46 -33.94 -1.05
CA LYS A 25 1.40 -33.28 -2.37
C LYS A 25 2.75 -32.63 -2.73
N ALA A 26 3.38 -31.94 -1.77
CA ALA A 26 4.68 -31.31 -1.96
C ALA A 26 5.79 -32.33 -2.23
N ALA A 27 5.88 -33.40 -1.42
CA ALA A 27 6.87 -34.47 -1.64
C ALA A 27 6.71 -35.15 -3.00
N TYR A 28 5.47 -35.33 -3.49
CA TYR A 28 5.23 -35.83 -4.84
C TYR A 28 5.74 -34.87 -5.93
N GLU A 29 5.51 -33.56 -5.77
CA GLU A 29 5.98 -32.54 -6.70
C GLU A 29 7.52 -32.50 -6.76
N ASP A 30 8.19 -32.63 -5.62
CA ASP A 30 9.66 -32.67 -5.52
C ASP A 30 10.27 -33.90 -6.24
N LEU A 31 9.54 -35.01 -6.35
CA LEU A 31 9.97 -36.19 -7.12
C LEU A 31 9.91 -35.98 -8.63
N GLY A 32 9.27 -34.91 -9.12
CA GLY A 32 9.14 -34.60 -10.54
C GLY A 32 8.38 -35.66 -11.33
N LEU A 33 7.48 -36.41 -10.68
CA LEU A 33 6.72 -37.50 -11.32
C LEU A 33 5.58 -36.96 -12.18
N MET A 34 5.20 -37.77 -13.18
CA MET A 34 4.04 -37.53 -14.02
C MET A 34 3.00 -38.64 -13.81
N PRO A 35 1.70 -38.31 -13.88
CA PRO A 35 1.11 -36.99 -14.16
C PRO A 35 1.28 -35.97 -13.02
N ALA A 36 1.40 -34.68 -13.36
CA ALA A 36 1.57 -33.62 -12.36
C ALA A 36 0.44 -33.63 -11.30
N SER A 37 0.76 -33.20 -10.08
CA SER A 37 -0.16 -33.22 -8.93
C SER A 37 -1.52 -32.59 -9.21
N ALA A 38 -1.55 -31.48 -9.98
CA ALA A 38 -2.77 -30.80 -10.39
C ALA A 38 -3.64 -31.63 -11.35
N THR A 39 -3.01 -32.44 -12.20
CA THR A 39 -3.72 -33.38 -13.09
C THR A 39 -4.35 -34.49 -12.27
N ILE A 40 -3.62 -35.06 -11.30
CA ILE A 40 -4.15 -36.07 -10.38
C ILE A 40 -5.36 -35.52 -9.62
N ILE A 41 -5.26 -34.33 -9.03
CA ILE A 41 -6.38 -33.70 -8.31
C ILE A 41 -7.60 -33.52 -9.20
N ARG A 42 -7.41 -33.08 -10.44
CA ARG A 42 -8.51 -32.86 -11.40
C ARG A 42 -9.15 -34.15 -11.88
N VAL A 43 -8.36 -35.22 -12.09
CA VAL A 43 -8.86 -36.52 -12.57
C VAL A 43 -9.54 -37.29 -11.44
N MET A 44 -8.97 -37.26 -10.24
CA MET A 44 -9.41 -38.07 -9.08
C MET A 44 -10.30 -37.31 -8.09
N ASP A 45 -10.71 -36.08 -8.42
CA ASP A 45 -11.51 -35.19 -7.56
C ASP A 45 -10.93 -34.95 -6.15
N GLY A 46 -9.59 -34.83 -6.08
CA GLY A 46 -8.88 -34.52 -4.85
C GLY A 46 -7.66 -35.38 -4.58
N TRP A 47 -6.71 -34.83 -3.82
CA TRP A 47 -5.46 -35.52 -3.50
C TRP A 47 -5.68 -36.72 -2.58
N ASN A 48 -6.50 -36.55 -1.53
CA ASN A 48 -6.81 -37.65 -0.62
C ASN A 48 -7.68 -38.72 -1.30
N ALA A 49 -8.58 -38.34 -2.21
CA ALA A 49 -9.35 -39.29 -3.02
C ALA A 49 -8.42 -40.16 -3.89
N ALA A 50 -7.44 -39.54 -4.55
CA ALA A 50 -6.42 -40.23 -5.32
C ALA A 50 -5.58 -41.20 -4.47
N LYS A 51 -5.16 -40.76 -3.28
CA LYS A 51 -4.40 -41.61 -2.33
C LYS A 51 -5.23 -42.80 -1.85
N THR A 52 -6.50 -42.59 -1.51
CA THR A 52 -7.42 -43.68 -1.15
C THR A 52 -7.56 -44.69 -2.28
N ALA A 53 -7.76 -44.24 -3.52
CA ALA A 53 -7.85 -45.11 -4.70
C ALA A 53 -6.54 -45.87 -4.97
N ALA A 54 -5.39 -45.25 -4.67
CA ALA A 54 -4.08 -45.89 -4.76
C ALA A 54 -3.79 -46.89 -3.63
N GLY A 55 -4.63 -46.95 -2.58
CA GLY A 55 -4.42 -47.79 -1.39
C GLY A 55 -3.42 -47.19 -0.39
N LEU A 56 -3.20 -45.88 -0.43
CA LEU A 56 -2.21 -45.16 0.37
C LEU A 56 -2.87 -44.43 1.54
N GLU A 57 -2.17 -44.36 2.67
CA GLU A 57 -2.66 -43.67 3.88
C GLU A 57 -2.96 -42.20 3.58
N THR A 58 -4.14 -41.70 3.95
CA THR A 58 -4.50 -40.28 3.75
C THR A 58 -4.17 -39.48 4.99
N TYR A 59 -3.76 -38.22 4.78
CA TYR A 59 -3.58 -37.29 5.89
C TYR A 59 -4.77 -36.35 5.90
N ALA A 60 -5.54 -36.38 7.00
CA ALA A 60 -6.47 -35.31 7.27
C ALA A 60 -5.66 -34.02 7.46
N SER A 61 -6.16 -32.89 6.93
CA SER A 61 -5.59 -31.58 7.25
C SER A 61 -5.94 -31.25 8.71
N THR A 62 -5.24 -31.88 9.64
CA THR A 62 -5.37 -31.68 11.08
C THR A 62 -4.32 -30.68 11.49
N GLY A 63 -4.67 -29.40 11.40
CA GLY A 63 -3.80 -28.32 11.80
C GLY A 63 -4.48 -26.97 11.69
N PRO A 64 -4.07 -25.98 12.49
CA PRO A 64 -4.48 -24.60 12.27
C PRO A 64 -4.06 -24.17 10.86
N ARG A 65 -4.98 -23.60 10.07
CA ARG A 65 -4.63 -23.01 8.77
C ARG A 65 -3.74 -21.77 8.91
N VAL A 66 -3.57 -21.27 10.12
CA VAL A 66 -2.80 -20.08 10.47
C VAL A 66 -1.60 -20.51 11.29
N GLY A 67 -0.40 -20.31 10.74
CA GLY A 67 0.85 -20.51 11.47
C GLY A 67 1.02 -19.51 12.63
N PRO A 68 2.05 -19.69 13.47
CA PRO A 68 2.30 -18.80 14.62
C PRO A 68 2.55 -17.35 14.18
N LYS A 69 2.37 -16.41 15.12
CA LYS A 69 2.68 -15.00 14.91
C LYS A 69 4.20 -14.85 14.73
N PRO A 70 4.67 -14.16 13.68
CA PRO A 70 6.08 -13.77 13.57
C PRO A 70 6.53 -12.91 14.78
N ASP A 71 7.80 -13.02 15.16
CA ASP A 71 8.35 -12.35 16.34
C ASP A 71 8.44 -10.83 16.19
N ASP A 72 8.69 -10.37 14.96
CA ASP A 72 8.81 -8.97 14.55
C ASP A 72 7.46 -8.22 14.47
N VAL A 73 6.33 -8.95 14.53
CA VAL A 73 5.00 -8.35 14.43
C VAL A 73 4.44 -7.97 15.79
N THR A 74 4.14 -6.69 15.98
CA THR A 74 3.44 -6.18 17.17
C THR A 74 1.94 -6.14 16.92
N LEU A 75 1.14 -6.64 17.87
CA LEU A 75 -0.32 -6.61 17.83
C LEU A 75 -0.88 -5.82 19.02
N PRO A 76 -2.05 -5.18 18.87
CA PRO A 76 -2.82 -4.66 20.01
C PRO A 76 -3.16 -5.74 21.05
N GLU A 77 -3.37 -5.33 22.31
CA GLU A 77 -3.64 -6.25 23.42
C GLU A 77 -4.92 -7.10 23.22
N ASP A 78 -5.90 -6.58 22.48
CA ASP A 78 -7.17 -7.23 22.17
C ASP A 78 -7.13 -8.09 20.89
N ALA A 79 -6.01 -8.10 20.17
CA ALA A 79 -5.87 -8.79 18.89
C ALA A 79 -5.10 -10.11 19.01
N THR A 80 -5.70 -11.22 18.55
CA THR A 80 -5.04 -12.53 18.49
C THR A 80 -4.68 -12.90 17.05
N TRP A 81 -3.42 -13.23 16.79
CA TRP A 81 -2.93 -13.55 15.44
C TRP A 81 -3.77 -14.62 14.70
N ALA A 82 -4.19 -15.67 15.40
CA ALA A 82 -4.98 -16.76 14.83
C ALA A 82 -6.40 -16.36 14.44
N SER A 83 -6.97 -15.31 15.07
CA SER A 83 -8.32 -14.82 14.78
C SER A 83 -8.34 -13.70 13.74
N LEU A 84 -7.18 -13.16 13.37
CA LEU A 84 -7.06 -12.11 12.37
C LEU A 84 -7.34 -12.65 10.96
N SER A 85 -8.04 -11.84 10.17
CA SER A 85 -8.21 -12.09 8.74
C SER A 85 -6.86 -12.14 8.02
N VAL A 86 -6.85 -12.69 6.81
CA VAL A 86 -5.64 -12.72 5.98
C VAL A 86 -5.12 -11.30 5.74
N ASP A 87 -6.01 -10.36 5.44
CA ASP A 87 -5.66 -8.96 5.18
C ASP A 87 -5.13 -8.26 6.44
N GLN A 88 -5.76 -8.47 7.60
CA GLN A 88 -5.28 -7.92 8.87
C GLN A 88 -3.87 -8.41 9.19
N ARG A 89 -3.61 -9.72 9.03
CA ARG A 89 -2.26 -10.29 9.22
C ARG A 89 -1.25 -9.70 8.23
N TRP A 90 -1.67 -9.47 6.99
CA TRP A 90 -0.83 -8.79 6.00
C TRP A 90 -0.51 -7.35 6.44
N HIS A 91 -1.50 -6.59 6.92
CA HIS A 91 -1.29 -5.22 7.39
C HIS A 91 -0.28 -5.14 8.54
N TYR A 92 -0.44 -5.99 9.57
CA TYR A 92 0.48 -5.99 10.72
C TYR A 92 1.88 -6.50 10.37
N ARG A 93 2.01 -7.40 9.38
CA ARG A 93 3.33 -7.86 8.90
C ARG A 93 4.05 -6.81 8.07
N ASN A 94 3.32 -5.99 7.33
CA ASN A 94 3.90 -5.07 6.36
C ASN A 94 3.83 -3.62 6.83
N VAL A 95 3.82 -3.34 8.13
CA VAL A 95 3.77 -1.98 8.67
C VAL A 95 4.98 -1.17 8.20
N ASP A 96 6.19 -1.73 8.33
CA ASP A 96 7.42 -1.05 7.93
C ASP A 96 7.45 -0.81 6.42
N TRP A 97 7.14 -1.83 5.63
CA TRP A 97 7.04 -1.70 4.17
C TRP A 97 6.01 -0.66 3.72
N ASN A 98 4.81 -0.64 4.33
CA ASN A 98 3.77 0.34 4.03
C ASN A 98 4.22 1.76 4.42
N THR A 99 4.97 1.88 5.52
CA THR A 99 5.54 3.14 6.00
C THR A 99 6.58 3.66 5.03
N GLU A 100 7.57 2.84 4.67
CA GLU A 100 8.61 3.14 3.69
C GLU A 100 8.01 3.55 2.36
N ARG A 101 7.11 2.74 1.80
CA ARG A 101 6.41 3.05 0.55
C ARG A 101 5.69 4.40 0.60
N THR A 102 5.08 4.74 1.73
CA THR A 102 4.41 6.04 1.92
C THR A 102 5.41 7.19 2.00
N LEU A 103 6.54 6.99 2.67
CA LEU A 103 7.61 7.99 2.76
C LEU A 103 8.25 8.26 1.41
N ASP A 104 8.60 7.21 0.66
CA ASP A 104 9.17 7.28 -0.69
C ASP A 104 8.22 8.03 -1.63
N ARG A 105 6.94 7.65 -1.62
CA ARG A 105 5.91 8.32 -2.42
C ARG A 105 5.83 9.83 -2.12
N ARG A 106 5.93 10.22 -0.85
CA ARG A 106 5.93 11.63 -0.44
C ARG A 106 7.21 12.34 -0.87
N ALA A 107 8.37 11.68 -0.76
CA ALA A 107 9.64 12.23 -1.22
C ALA A 107 9.62 12.50 -2.73
N ASP A 108 9.15 11.54 -3.52
CA ASP A 108 8.98 11.67 -4.98
C ASP A 108 8.08 12.84 -5.35
N LEU A 109 6.94 12.99 -4.65
CA LEU A 109 6.02 14.09 -4.89
C LEU A 109 6.60 15.45 -4.52
N ARG A 110 7.37 15.54 -3.44
CA ARG A 110 8.07 16.78 -3.06
C ARG A 110 9.12 17.16 -4.10
N ALA A 111 9.92 16.19 -4.56
CA ALA A 111 10.91 16.42 -5.62
C ALA A 111 10.24 16.87 -6.92
N TRP A 112 9.15 16.21 -7.31
CA TRP A 112 8.36 16.59 -8.48
C TRP A 112 7.76 18.00 -8.36
N ALA A 113 7.18 18.35 -7.21
CA ALA A 113 6.62 19.67 -6.97
C ALA A 113 7.70 20.77 -6.93
N HIS A 114 8.88 20.45 -6.43
CA HIS A 114 10.05 21.33 -6.46
C HIS A 114 10.47 21.63 -7.91
N GLU A 115 10.50 20.63 -8.79
CA GLU A 115 10.81 20.84 -10.19
C GLU A 115 9.76 21.70 -10.90
N HIS A 116 8.47 21.51 -10.58
CA HIS A 116 7.42 22.40 -11.07
C HIS A 116 7.61 23.85 -10.65
N LYS A 117 8.01 24.11 -9.39
CA LYS A 117 8.33 25.47 -8.95
C LYS A 117 9.50 26.06 -9.74
N ARG A 118 10.56 25.29 -9.98
CA ARG A 118 11.73 25.69 -10.79
C ARG A 118 11.34 26.08 -12.21
N ALA A 119 10.49 25.29 -12.86
CA ALA A 119 10.09 25.52 -14.24
C ALA A 119 9.14 26.72 -14.44
N ASN A 120 8.52 27.23 -13.38
CA ASN A 120 7.50 28.29 -13.45
C ASN A 120 8.04 29.74 -13.47
N GLY A 121 9.35 29.94 -13.42
CA GLY A 121 9.96 31.27 -13.61
C GLY A 121 9.96 32.18 -12.38
N GLY A 122 9.80 31.63 -11.17
CA GLY A 122 9.95 32.37 -9.92
C GLY A 122 8.67 32.98 -9.35
N CYS A 123 8.82 33.86 -8.37
CA CYS A 123 7.72 34.54 -7.70
C CYS A 123 7.08 35.59 -8.61
N VAL A 124 5.75 35.58 -8.74
CA VAL A 124 5.04 36.58 -9.57
C VAL A 124 4.99 37.99 -8.95
N SER A 125 5.59 38.22 -7.79
CA SER A 125 5.52 39.50 -7.05
C SER A 125 6.88 40.08 -6.64
N CYS A 126 7.98 39.37 -6.86
CA CYS A 126 9.35 39.84 -6.62
C CYS A 126 10.35 38.96 -7.37
N ASP A 127 11.62 39.35 -7.39
CA ASP A 127 12.68 38.68 -8.16
C ASP A 127 13.20 37.36 -7.52
N GLU A 128 12.44 36.76 -6.61
CA GLU A 128 12.85 35.50 -5.97
C GLU A 128 12.54 34.33 -6.91
N ASP A 129 13.55 33.52 -7.21
CA ASP A 129 13.46 32.40 -8.14
C ASP A 129 13.90 31.05 -7.54
N ASP A 130 14.44 31.02 -6.32
CA ASP A 130 14.85 29.77 -5.67
C ASP A 130 13.61 28.93 -5.32
N PRO A 131 13.43 27.73 -5.92
CA PRO A 131 12.28 26.87 -5.67
C PRO A 131 12.09 26.48 -4.20
N ALA A 132 13.15 26.50 -3.39
CA ALA A 132 13.08 26.28 -1.94
C ALA A 132 12.32 27.40 -1.20
N CYS A 133 12.31 28.61 -1.77
CA CYS A 133 11.62 29.78 -1.23
C CYS A 133 10.21 29.98 -1.80
N LEU A 134 9.84 29.25 -2.86
CA LEU A 134 8.58 29.39 -3.59
C LEU A 134 7.48 28.48 -3.04
N ASP A 135 6.22 28.93 -3.15
CA ASP A 135 5.01 28.23 -2.75
C ASP A 135 3.91 28.37 -3.80
N PHE A 136 3.04 27.35 -3.87
CA PHE A 136 1.82 27.40 -4.69
C PHE A 136 0.74 28.20 -3.96
N HIS A 137 0.39 29.36 -4.50
CA HIS A 137 -0.64 30.25 -3.99
C HIS A 137 -1.89 30.15 -4.87
N HIS A 138 -3.00 29.69 -4.30
CA HIS A 138 -4.28 29.65 -5.01
C HIS A 138 -4.77 31.06 -5.28
N THR A 139 -5.10 31.35 -6.54
CA THR A 139 -5.63 32.65 -6.97
C THR A 139 -7.03 32.91 -6.46
N ASP A 140 -7.83 31.84 -6.35
CA ASP A 140 -9.18 31.83 -5.79
C ASP A 140 -9.25 30.72 -4.73
N ALA A 141 -9.44 31.11 -3.47
CA ALA A 141 -9.45 30.19 -2.34
C ALA A 141 -10.67 29.25 -2.33
N ASP A 142 -11.75 29.60 -3.03
CA ASP A 142 -13.00 28.82 -3.07
C ASP A 142 -12.99 27.78 -4.19
N ARG A 143 -12.04 27.85 -5.12
CA ARG A 143 -11.88 26.90 -6.25
C ARG A 143 -10.88 25.78 -6.00
N LYS A 144 -10.12 25.88 -4.91
CA LYS A 144 -9.18 24.84 -4.51
C LYS A 144 -9.94 23.65 -3.95
N GLU A 145 -9.50 22.44 -4.29
CA GLU A 145 -9.89 21.25 -3.54
C GLU A 145 -9.12 21.23 -2.20
N MET A 146 -7.82 21.49 -2.25
CA MET A 146 -6.93 21.40 -1.09
C MET A 146 -5.60 22.10 -1.38
N THR A 147 -4.81 22.41 -0.35
CA THR A 147 -3.44 22.89 -0.63
C THR A 147 -2.60 21.81 -1.31
N VAL A 148 -1.77 22.20 -2.28
CA VAL A 148 -0.83 21.30 -2.97
C VAL A 148 0.06 20.55 -1.96
N SER A 149 0.52 21.22 -0.90
CA SER A 149 1.32 20.62 0.18
C SER A 149 0.57 19.50 0.93
N SER A 150 -0.73 19.68 1.17
CA SER A 150 -1.57 18.64 1.78
C SER A 150 -1.77 17.46 0.83
N MET A 151 -2.02 17.71 -0.45
CA MET A 151 -2.16 16.64 -1.46
C MET A 151 -0.88 15.80 -1.59
N ILE A 152 0.29 16.42 -1.53
CA ILE A 152 1.59 15.72 -1.46
C ILE A 152 1.67 14.83 -0.22
N SER A 153 1.27 15.36 0.94
CA SER A 153 1.31 14.64 2.22
C SER A 153 0.37 13.43 2.23
N TYR A 154 -0.76 13.53 1.54
CA TYR A 154 -1.72 12.44 1.36
C TYR A 154 -1.40 11.52 0.16
N GLY A 155 -0.34 11.80 -0.61
CA GLY A 155 0.13 10.89 -1.67
C GLY A 155 -0.69 10.92 -2.97
N TYR A 156 -1.45 11.99 -3.22
CA TYR A 156 -2.31 12.14 -4.41
C TYR A 156 -1.53 11.97 -5.72
N SER A 157 -2.22 11.52 -6.78
CA SER A 157 -1.61 11.31 -8.10
C SER A 157 -1.05 12.62 -8.67
N LYS A 158 -0.05 12.50 -9.56
CA LYS A 158 0.55 13.67 -10.21
C LYS A 158 -0.46 14.44 -11.05
N GLU A 159 -1.40 13.74 -11.68
CA GLU A 159 -2.46 14.32 -12.51
C GLU A 159 -3.39 15.20 -11.66
N ARG A 160 -3.80 14.72 -10.48
CA ARG A 160 -4.61 15.53 -9.56
C ARG A 160 -3.84 16.73 -9.02
N LEU A 161 -2.55 16.55 -8.72
CA LEU A 161 -1.68 17.65 -8.30
C LEU A 161 -1.54 18.70 -9.41
N LEU A 162 -1.35 18.29 -10.67
CA LEU A 162 -1.28 19.21 -11.81
C LEU A 162 -2.56 20.04 -11.93
N GLY A 163 -3.73 19.40 -11.90
CA GLY A 163 -5.01 20.11 -11.98
C GLY A 163 -5.24 21.11 -10.83
N GLU A 164 -4.63 20.87 -9.66
CA GLU A 164 -4.65 21.84 -8.56
C GLU A 164 -3.60 22.96 -8.73
N ILE A 165 -2.39 22.61 -9.22
CA ILE A 165 -1.31 23.55 -9.51
C ILE A 165 -1.73 24.57 -10.58
N GLU A 166 -2.51 24.18 -11.58
CA GLU A 166 -3.03 25.09 -12.62
C GLU A 166 -3.89 26.23 -12.06
N LYS A 167 -4.43 26.07 -10.84
CA LYS A 167 -5.22 27.11 -10.15
C LYS A 167 -4.33 28.06 -9.33
N CYS A 168 -3.03 27.79 -9.27
CA CYS A 168 -2.07 28.47 -8.44
C CYS A 168 -1.18 29.42 -9.24
N ASN A 169 -0.81 30.54 -8.62
CA ASN A 169 0.37 31.31 -8.96
C ASN A 169 1.53 30.91 -8.05
N ILE A 170 2.76 31.13 -8.50
CA ILE A 170 3.95 30.92 -7.67
C ILE A 170 4.29 32.20 -6.91
N LEU A 171 4.38 32.12 -5.58
CA LEU A 171 4.82 33.23 -4.73
C LEU A 171 5.94 32.75 -3.82
N CYS A 172 6.92 33.61 -3.53
CA CYS A 172 7.86 33.34 -2.45
C CYS A 172 7.15 33.37 -1.09
N ALA A 173 7.69 32.66 -0.10
CA ALA A 173 7.11 32.53 1.23
C ALA A 173 6.81 33.90 1.88
N ASN A 174 7.62 34.92 1.62
CA ASN A 174 7.40 36.27 2.14
C ASN A 174 6.23 36.99 1.46
N CYS A 175 6.16 36.95 0.13
CA CYS A 175 5.03 37.51 -0.62
C CYS A 175 3.73 36.77 -0.32
N HIS A 176 3.80 35.44 -0.17
CA HIS A 176 2.66 34.61 0.20
C HIS A 176 2.10 34.97 1.59
N ARG A 177 2.97 35.12 2.60
CA ARG A 177 2.56 35.58 3.94
C ARG A 177 1.96 36.98 3.91
N LYS A 178 2.55 37.92 3.17
CA LYS A 178 2.02 39.28 3.01
C LYS A 178 0.61 39.28 2.40
N ARG A 179 0.33 38.38 1.44
CA ARG A 179 -1.01 38.23 0.83
C ARG A 179 -2.07 37.73 1.81
N HIS A 180 -1.71 36.83 2.72
CA HIS A 180 -2.63 36.30 3.74
C HIS A 180 -2.64 37.10 5.05
N HIS A 181 -1.75 38.08 5.19
CA HIS A 181 -1.66 38.90 6.40
C HIS A 181 -2.81 39.90 6.46
N THR A 182 -3.68 39.76 7.46
CA THR A 182 -4.66 40.77 7.84
C THR A 182 -4.04 41.69 8.89
N THR A 183 -3.91 42.99 8.57
CA THR A 183 -3.41 43.97 9.53
C THR A 183 -4.32 44.03 10.76
N PRO A 184 -3.79 43.88 11.98
CA PRO A 184 -4.59 44.04 13.20
C PRO A 184 -5.18 45.46 13.24
N GLY A 185 -6.51 45.55 13.38
CA GLY A 185 -7.18 46.83 13.53
C GLY A 185 -6.77 47.50 14.85
N ARG A 186 -6.29 48.74 14.81
CA ARG A 186 -6.15 49.54 16.03
C ARG A 186 -7.56 49.89 16.52
N PRO A 187 -7.96 49.54 17.76
CA PRO A 187 -9.25 49.98 18.26
C PRO A 187 -9.30 51.51 18.26
N ARG A 188 -10.33 52.08 17.63
CA ARG A 188 -10.60 53.52 17.70
C ARG A 188 -10.87 53.86 19.17
N ARG A 189 -10.05 54.73 19.76
CA ARG A 189 -10.37 55.33 21.06
C ARG A 189 -11.56 56.25 20.85
N GLU A 190 -12.72 55.90 21.41
CA GLU A 190 -13.83 56.83 21.54
C GLU A 190 -13.38 57.98 22.42
N VAL A 191 -13.41 59.20 21.86
CA VAL A 191 -13.17 60.41 22.65
C VAL A 191 -14.48 60.68 23.39
N SER A 192 -14.56 60.27 24.65
CA SER A 192 -15.67 60.68 25.53
C SER A 192 -15.59 62.18 25.75
N ASN A 193 -16.37 62.94 24.99
CA ASN A 193 -16.63 64.35 25.29
C ASN A 193 -17.51 64.38 26.55
N LYS A 194 -16.90 64.61 27.72
CA LYS A 194 -17.63 65.02 28.92
C LYS A 194 -17.87 66.52 28.79
N ASP A 195 -19.00 66.88 28.17
CA ASP A 195 -19.49 68.25 28.22
C ASP A 195 -19.97 68.55 29.66
N LYS A 196 -19.49 69.68 30.18
CA LYS A 196 -19.84 70.29 31.48
C LYS A 196 -21.08 71.17 31.34
#